data_AF-A0A8U0PPC8-F1
#
_entry.id   AF-A0A8U0PPC8-F1
#
_cell.length_a   1.000
_cell.length_b   1.000
_cell.length_c   1.000
_cell.angle_alpha   90.00
_cell.angle_beta   90.00
_cell.angle_gamma   90.00
#
_symmetry.space_group_name_H-M   'P 1'
#
loop_
_entity.id
_entity.type
_entity.pdbx_description
1 polymer ?
#
loop_
_entity_poly.entity_id
_entity_poly.type
_entity_poly.pdbx_seq_one_letter_code
_entity_poly.pdbx_strand_id
1 'polypeptide(L)'
;MALWSECSGSGALFHATLDRVLKHMHHCYTGPLQERHPHTAADTVIRLVVSEMVDRSDLASSPTCHPHSALSQDVVPPSALSQDMVTVFQFHSYVSEHSVEDMEEHLLQVAREAVFAEGLSGGDSERCLKELEEVSHTGLCPRQQTLRALASLLSHQDPQLSEAAAAYITSASSHTPFRSKAVDCYTQALWESGVQTQRSACAALSCLQAVESLRAVVSLCDSADEELRHVAIETLLTFGEEGRLAYEQLDTMPREMVRLGTRRGNAVTTAF
;
A
#
# COMPACT_ATOMS: atom_id res chain seq x y z
N MET A 1 20.45 4.74 16.89
CA MET A 1 20.94 6.10 17.25
C MET A 1 22.27 6.46 16.59
N ALA A 2 23.21 5.52 16.38
CA ALA A 2 24.50 5.80 15.71
C ALA A 2 24.34 6.39 14.30
N LEU A 3 23.51 5.78 13.45
CA LEU A 3 23.21 6.27 12.10
C LEU A 3 22.72 7.73 12.10
N TRP A 4 21.82 8.08 13.02
CA TRP A 4 21.31 9.46 13.14
C TRP A 4 22.42 10.46 13.49
N SER A 5 23.32 10.11 14.42
CA SER A 5 24.43 11.00 14.79
C SER A 5 25.41 11.22 13.63
N GLU A 6 25.61 10.20 12.79
CA GLU A 6 26.47 10.29 11.61
C GLU A 6 25.83 11.16 10.51
N CYS A 7 24.52 11.02 10.31
CA CYS A 7 23.71 11.81 9.38
C CYS A 7 23.54 13.29 9.78
N SER A 8 23.32 13.58 11.07
CA SER A 8 23.02 14.95 11.55
C SER A 8 24.26 15.84 11.72
N GLY A 9 25.41 15.24 12.03
CA GLY A 9 26.67 15.95 12.26
C GLY A 9 26.69 16.83 13.50
N SER A 10 27.83 17.48 13.71
CA SER A 10 28.17 18.12 15.00
C SER A 10 27.37 19.38 15.35
N GLY A 11 26.36 19.80 14.57
CA GLY A 11 25.67 21.08 14.75
C GLY A 11 24.14 21.03 14.82
N ALA A 12 23.48 19.97 14.34
CA ALA A 12 22.03 19.92 14.18
C ALA A 12 21.44 18.66 14.83
N LEU A 13 21.27 18.66 16.15
CA LEU A 13 20.85 17.46 16.91
C LEU A 13 19.46 16.93 16.51
N PHE A 14 18.59 17.79 15.99
CA PHE A 14 17.17 17.48 15.77
C PHE A 14 16.79 17.31 14.29
N HIS A 15 17.68 17.61 13.35
CA HIS A 15 17.37 17.50 11.93
C HIS A 15 18.61 17.27 11.06
N ALA A 16 18.40 16.71 9.87
CA ALA A 16 19.40 16.57 8.82
C ALA A 16 18.76 16.86 7.46
N THR A 17 19.53 17.44 6.52
CA THR A 17 19.08 17.58 5.13
C THR A 17 18.98 16.22 4.46
N LEU A 18 17.97 16.00 3.61
CA LEU A 18 17.79 14.72 2.91
C LEU A 18 19.01 14.34 2.05
N ASP A 19 19.63 15.30 1.37
CA ASP A 19 20.88 15.08 0.61
C ASP A 19 21.99 14.43 1.45
N ARG A 20 22.12 14.85 2.71
CA ARG A 20 23.13 14.32 3.62
C ARG A 20 22.81 12.90 4.07
N VAL A 21 21.55 12.63 4.39
CA VAL A 21 21.09 11.28 4.76
C VAL A 21 21.28 10.32 3.59
N LEU A 22 20.84 10.71 2.39
CA LEU A 22 21.01 9.93 1.17
C LEU A 22 22.49 9.63 0.92
N LYS A 23 23.36 10.65 0.90
CA LYS A 23 24.82 10.45 0.70
C LYS A 23 25.42 9.49 1.71
N HIS A 24 25.03 9.60 2.98
CA HIS A 24 25.52 8.70 4.03
C HIS A 24 25.02 7.26 3.82
N MET A 25 23.71 7.08 3.55
CA MET A 25 23.14 5.76 3.28
C MET A 25 23.75 5.12 2.02
N HIS A 26 23.98 5.89 0.96
CA HIS A 26 24.66 5.40 -0.23
C HIS A 26 26.09 4.97 0.06
N HIS A 27 26.84 5.76 0.83
CA HIS A 27 28.21 5.43 1.17
C HIS A 27 28.31 4.13 1.97
N CYS A 28 27.41 3.92 2.94
CA CYS A 28 27.45 2.75 3.81
C CYS A 28 26.85 1.50 3.15
N TYR A 29 25.74 1.63 2.40
CA TYR A 29 24.90 0.49 2.05
C TYR A 29 24.85 0.13 0.57
N THR A 30 25.38 0.97 -0.34
CA THR A 30 25.36 0.64 -1.78
C THR A 30 26.13 -0.65 -2.07
N GLY A 31 27.31 -0.84 -1.46
CA GLY A 31 28.12 -2.06 -1.62
C GLY A 31 27.39 -3.31 -1.14
N PRO A 32 27.00 -3.38 0.15
CA PRO A 32 26.25 -4.51 0.69
C PRO A 32 24.98 -4.86 -0.10
N LEU A 33 24.22 -3.84 -0.55
CA LEU A 33 23.01 -4.05 -1.36
C LEU A 33 23.33 -4.66 -2.72
N GLN A 34 24.37 -4.17 -3.41
CA GLN A 34 24.74 -4.69 -4.73
C GLN A 34 25.32 -6.10 -4.67
N GLU A 35 26.03 -6.45 -3.59
CA GLU A 35 26.57 -7.80 -3.40
C GLU A 35 25.45 -8.85 -3.24
N ARG A 36 24.37 -8.49 -2.53
CA ARG A 36 23.26 -9.41 -2.26
C ARG A 36 22.14 -9.34 -3.29
N HIS A 37 21.91 -8.18 -3.88
CA HIS A 37 20.85 -7.89 -4.84
C HIS A 37 21.41 -7.11 -6.05
N PRO A 38 22.21 -7.76 -6.91
CA PRO A 38 22.91 -7.08 -8.01
C PRO A 38 21.97 -6.49 -9.08
N HIS A 39 20.74 -7.02 -9.15
CA HIS A 39 19.73 -6.57 -10.12
C HIS A 39 18.81 -5.48 -9.57
N THR A 40 18.81 -5.24 -8.27
CA THR A 40 18.01 -4.19 -7.63
C THR A 40 18.84 -2.92 -7.56
N ALA A 41 18.30 -1.80 -8.05
CA ALA A 41 18.97 -0.52 -7.92
C ALA A 41 19.02 -0.10 -6.45
N ALA A 42 20.19 -0.20 -5.81
CA ALA A 42 20.42 0.22 -4.42
C ALA A 42 19.93 1.65 -4.15
N ASP A 43 20.07 2.53 -5.15
CA ASP A 43 19.56 3.90 -5.13
C ASP A 43 18.04 3.99 -4.98
N THR A 44 17.29 3.13 -5.68
CA THR A 44 15.82 3.07 -5.53
C THR A 44 15.43 2.64 -4.12
N VAL A 45 16.10 1.62 -3.56
CA VAL A 45 15.82 1.11 -2.21
C VAL A 45 16.12 2.16 -1.14
N ILE A 46 17.28 2.82 -1.24
CA ILE A 46 17.68 3.88 -0.30
C ILE A 46 16.71 5.07 -0.39
N ARG A 47 16.36 5.51 -1.61
CA ARG A 47 15.40 6.60 -1.78
C ARG A 47 14.01 6.23 -1.28
N LEU A 48 13.56 5.00 -1.46
CA LEU A 48 12.28 4.51 -0.94
C LEU A 48 12.23 4.64 0.58
N VAL A 49 13.24 4.13 1.28
CA VAL A 49 13.32 4.22 2.75
C VAL A 49 13.37 5.67 3.24
N VAL A 50 14.18 6.53 2.59
CA VAL A 50 14.26 7.95 2.98
C VAL A 50 12.95 8.70 2.67
N SER A 51 12.27 8.35 1.59
CA SER A 51 10.95 8.89 1.21
C SER A 51 9.89 8.53 2.25
N GLU A 52 9.87 7.28 2.71
CA GLU A 52 8.98 6.80 3.77
C GLU A 52 9.26 7.51 5.10
N MET A 53 10.51 7.82 5.43
CA MET A 53 10.84 8.56 6.67
C MET A 53 10.22 9.95 6.74
N VAL A 54 9.91 10.59 5.61
CA VAL A 54 9.36 11.96 5.56
C VAL A 54 7.93 12.03 5.04
N ASP A 55 7.26 10.88 4.88
CA ASP A 55 5.90 10.77 4.32
C ASP A 55 5.76 11.45 2.95
N ARG A 56 6.81 11.45 2.11
CA ARG A 56 6.78 12.08 0.76
C ARG A 56 7.02 11.06 -0.34
N SER A 57 5.95 10.51 -0.90
CA SER A 57 5.99 9.53 -1.99
C SER A 57 6.68 10.03 -3.26
N ASP A 58 6.72 11.35 -3.50
CA ASP A 58 7.36 11.95 -4.69
C ASP A 58 8.88 11.71 -4.75
N LEU A 59 9.52 11.44 -3.62
CA LEU A 59 10.96 11.16 -3.53
C LEU A 59 11.33 9.72 -3.91
N ALA A 60 10.38 8.78 -3.84
CA ALA A 60 10.58 7.38 -4.20
C ALA A 60 10.61 7.15 -5.72
N SER A 61 10.11 8.12 -6.51
CA SER A 61 10.09 8.04 -7.97
C SER A 61 11.50 8.26 -8.54
N SER A 62 12.06 7.24 -9.20
CA SER A 62 13.36 7.37 -9.90
C SER A 62 13.26 8.41 -11.04
N PRO A 63 14.28 9.25 -11.27
CA PRO A 63 14.29 10.20 -12.39
C PRO A 63 14.50 9.57 -13.78
N THR A 64 14.36 8.26 -13.94
CA THR A 64 14.67 7.57 -15.21
C THR A 64 13.43 7.01 -15.93
N CYS A 65 13.07 7.72 -17.00
CA CYS A 65 12.52 7.24 -18.28
C CYS A 65 11.00 7.00 -18.44
N HIS A 66 10.28 8.03 -18.90
CA HIS A 66 9.49 8.00 -20.17
C HIS A 66 9.26 9.45 -20.67
N PRO A 67 9.63 9.81 -21.92
CA PRO A 67 9.27 11.09 -22.52
C PRO A 67 7.99 10.95 -23.34
N HIS A 68 6.82 11.14 -22.74
CA HIS A 68 5.59 11.41 -23.49
C HIS A 68 4.70 12.41 -22.75
N SER A 69 5.07 13.69 -22.85
CA SER A 69 4.17 14.80 -23.18
C SER A 69 4.92 16.11 -22.94
N ALA A 70 5.13 16.87 -24.00
CA ALA A 70 5.67 18.22 -23.91
C ALA A 70 4.65 19.10 -23.17
N LEU A 71 5.03 19.64 -21.99
CA LEU A 71 4.75 21.01 -21.50
C LEU A 71 4.91 21.23 -19.97
N SER A 72 5.43 20.28 -19.19
CA SER A 72 5.77 20.54 -17.78
C SER A 72 7.00 19.76 -17.36
N GLN A 73 8.14 20.45 -17.33
CA GLN A 73 9.45 19.94 -16.99
C GLN A 73 9.67 20.03 -15.48
N ASP A 74 9.10 19.10 -14.71
CA ASP A 74 9.41 18.95 -13.28
C ASP A 74 10.53 17.91 -13.11
N VAL A 75 11.74 18.30 -13.54
CA VAL A 75 12.96 17.68 -13.03
C VAL A 75 13.24 18.35 -11.70
N VAL A 76 13.00 17.65 -10.58
CA VAL A 76 13.33 18.18 -9.26
C VAL A 76 14.84 18.46 -9.20
N PRO A 77 15.29 19.71 -9.07
CA PRO A 77 16.71 20.01 -9.06
C PRO A 77 17.37 19.46 -7.78
N PRO A 78 18.65 19.06 -7.82
CA PRO A 78 19.39 18.61 -6.62
C PRO A 78 19.42 19.68 -5.51
N SER A 79 19.22 20.95 -5.87
CA SER A 79 19.06 22.06 -4.94
C SER A 79 17.79 22.00 -4.09
N ALA A 80 16.71 21.35 -4.55
CA ALA A 80 15.46 21.21 -3.79
C ALA A 80 15.63 20.25 -2.59
N LEU A 81 16.32 19.12 -2.79
CA LEU A 81 16.60 18.13 -1.73
C LEU A 81 17.53 18.66 -0.63
N SER A 82 18.33 19.68 -0.94
CA SER A 82 19.19 20.35 0.04
C SER A 82 18.41 21.28 1.00
N GLN A 83 17.17 21.64 0.65
CA GLN A 83 16.25 22.40 1.50
C GLN A 83 15.30 21.50 2.28
N ASP A 84 15.01 20.30 1.77
CA ASP A 84 14.21 19.31 2.47
C ASP A 84 14.99 18.67 3.62
N MET A 85 14.29 18.47 4.74
CA MET A 85 14.87 18.03 6.00
C MET A 85 14.09 16.85 6.57
N VAL A 86 14.81 15.90 7.15
CA VAL A 86 14.25 14.90 8.04
C VAL A 86 14.55 15.30 9.47
N THR A 87 13.58 15.13 10.36
CA THR A 87 13.74 15.37 11.80
C THR A 87 14.12 14.08 12.52
N VAL A 88 14.75 14.20 13.69
CA VAL A 88 15.06 13.04 14.55
C VAL A 88 13.79 12.27 14.93
N PHE A 89 12.66 12.97 15.07
CA PHE A 89 11.37 12.38 15.39
C PHE A 89 10.81 11.56 14.23
N GLN A 90 10.91 12.07 13.00
CA GLN A 90 10.53 11.35 11.78
C GLN A 90 11.37 10.09 11.59
N PHE A 91 12.70 10.22 11.71
CA PHE A 91 13.61 9.08 11.65
C PHE A 91 13.29 8.03 12.74
N HIS A 92 13.10 8.47 13.98
CA HIS A 92 12.76 7.58 15.09
C HIS A 92 11.40 6.91 14.89
N SER A 93 10.41 7.64 14.38
CA SER A 93 9.09 7.10 14.09
C SER A 93 9.18 5.99 13.04
N TYR A 94 9.91 6.24 11.95
CA TYR A 94 10.16 5.22 10.91
C TYR A 94 10.82 3.97 11.48
N VAL A 95 11.93 4.14 12.22
CA VAL A 95 12.68 3.04 12.83
C VAL A 95 11.81 2.24 13.80
N SER A 96 10.97 2.91 14.59
CA SER A 96 10.08 2.25 15.55
C SER A 96 8.96 1.49 14.86
N GLU A 97 8.31 2.11 13.86
CA GLU A 97 7.21 1.51 13.12
C GLU A 97 7.64 0.26 12.35
N HIS A 98 8.85 0.28 11.79
CA HIS A 98 9.42 -0.84 11.02
C HIS A 98 10.27 -1.78 11.87
N SER A 99 10.40 -1.52 13.19
CA SER A 99 11.23 -2.31 14.11
C SER A 99 12.67 -2.49 13.62
N VAL A 100 13.28 -1.41 13.12
CA VAL A 100 14.62 -1.42 12.52
C VAL A 100 15.69 -1.48 13.62
N GLU A 101 16.27 -2.67 13.82
CA GLU A 101 17.43 -2.86 14.70
C GLU A 101 18.75 -2.62 13.95
N ASP A 102 18.82 -3.11 12.71
CA ASP A 102 19.95 -2.97 11.81
C ASP A 102 19.48 -2.39 10.47
N MET A 103 20.05 -1.26 10.06
CA MET A 103 19.65 -0.56 8.84
C MET A 103 20.10 -1.28 7.56
N GLU A 104 21.23 -2.00 7.60
CA GLU A 104 21.70 -2.80 6.46
C GLU A 104 20.75 -3.96 6.19
N GLU A 105 20.43 -4.74 7.23
CA GLU A 105 19.49 -5.86 7.10
C GLU A 105 18.09 -5.37 6.73
N HIS A 106 17.66 -4.23 7.28
CA HIS A 106 16.40 -3.60 6.87
C HIS A 106 16.41 -3.26 5.38
N LEU A 107 17.44 -2.57 4.87
CA LEU A 107 17.54 -2.25 3.44
C LEU A 107 17.60 -3.49 2.56
N LEU A 108 18.28 -4.56 2.99
CA LEU A 108 18.28 -5.84 2.30
C LEU A 108 16.86 -6.45 2.25
N GLN A 109 16.11 -6.35 3.35
CA GLN A 109 14.72 -6.80 3.39
C GLN A 109 13.81 -5.97 2.47
N VAL A 110 14.00 -4.65 2.44
CA VAL A 110 13.30 -3.77 1.49
C VAL A 110 13.63 -4.14 0.04
N ALA A 111 14.89 -4.42 -0.27
CA ALA A 111 15.31 -4.85 -1.60
C ALA A 111 14.69 -6.18 -2.01
N ARG A 112 14.70 -7.18 -1.12
CA ARG A 112 14.03 -8.48 -1.32
C ARG A 112 12.55 -8.30 -1.63
N GLU A 113 11.88 -7.46 -0.84
CA GLU A 113 10.46 -7.19 -1.03
C GLU A 113 10.17 -6.46 -2.35
N ALA A 114 11.00 -5.49 -2.74
CA ALA A 114 10.83 -4.78 -4.01
C ALA A 114 10.92 -5.75 -5.20
N VAL A 115 11.89 -6.68 -5.19
CA VAL A 115 12.01 -7.72 -6.22
C VAL A 115 10.79 -8.64 -6.23
N PHE A 116 10.31 -9.04 -5.06
CA PHE A 116 9.10 -9.84 -4.93
C PHE A 116 7.88 -9.13 -5.55
N ALA A 117 7.64 -7.88 -5.19
CA ALA A 117 6.53 -7.08 -5.72
C ALA A 117 6.62 -6.88 -7.24
N GLU A 118 7.82 -6.66 -7.78
CA GLU A 118 8.08 -6.61 -9.22
C GLU A 118 7.80 -7.96 -9.90
N GLY A 119 8.22 -9.06 -9.27
CA GLY A 119 7.97 -10.42 -9.73
C GLY A 119 6.48 -10.73 -9.86
N LEU A 120 5.68 -10.33 -8.87
CA LEU A 120 4.22 -10.48 -8.86
C LEU A 120 3.51 -9.60 -9.91
N SER A 121 4.08 -8.43 -10.21
CA SER A 121 3.47 -7.46 -11.13
C SER A 121 3.92 -7.63 -12.59
N GLY A 122 4.89 -8.50 -12.85
CA GLY A 122 5.57 -8.63 -14.14
C GLY A 122 4.79 -9.34 -15.26
N GLY A 123 3.60 -9.87 -14.97
CA GLY A 123 2.71 -10.52 -15.96
C GLY A 123 3.15 -11.93 -16.41
N ASP A 124 4.24 -12.46 -15.86
CA ASP A 124 4.71 -13.84 -16.09
C ASP A 124 4.18 -14.75 -14.98
N SER A 125 3.16 -15.56 -15.30
CA SER A 125 2.52 -16.48 -14.33
C SER A 125 3.51 -17.44 -13.68
N GLU A 126 4.46 -18.01 -14.43
CA GLU A 126 5.41 -18.99 -13.88
C GLU A 126 6.35 -18.32 -12.86
N ARG A 127 6.83 -17.12 -13.20
CA ARG A 127 7.62 -16.31 -12.26
C ARG A 127 6.80 -15.95 -11.03
N CYS A 128 5.56 -15.50 -11.17
CA CYS A 128 4.72 -15.13 -10.04
C CYS A 128 4.49 -16.32 -9.09
N LEU A 129 4.19 -17.50 -9.63
CA LEU A 129 4.01 -18.73 -8.85
C LEU A 129 5.28 -19.07 -8.06
N LYS A 130 6.44 -18.99 -8.72
CA LYS A 130 7.73 -19.23 -8.07
C LYS A 130 8.00 -18.26 -6.92
N GLU A 131 7.72 -16.97 -7.13
CA GLU A 131 7.88 -15.95 -6.09
C GLU A 131 6.96 -16.23 -4.88
N LEU A 132 5.69 -16.58 -5.13
CA LEU A 132 4.73 -16.95 -4.07
C LEU A 132 5.17 -18.21 -3.29
N GLU A 133 5.87 -19.14 -3.93
CA GLU A 133 6.40 -20.35 -3.29
C GLU A 133 7.68 -20.09 -2.48
N GLU A 134 8.63 -19.32 -3.03
CA GLU A 134 9.96 -19.14 -2.45
C GLU A 134 10.01 -18.04 -1.37
N VAL A 135 9.21 -16.99 -1.49
CA VAL A 135 9.28 -15.84 -0.59
C VAL A 135 8.40 -16.05 0.64
N SER A 136 9.02 -16.32 1.79
CA SER A 136 8.30 -16.50 3.05
C SER A 136 7.60 -15.22 3.52
N HIS A 137 6.30 -15.32 3.83
CA HIS A 137 5.49 -14.23 4.39
C HIS A 137 5.92 -13.82 5.82
N THR A 138 6.57 -14.70 6.57
CA THR A 138 6.96 -14.42 7.97
C THR A 138 8.12 -13.44 8.10
N GLY A 139 8.95 -13.31 7.06
CA GLY A 139 10.02 -12.31 7.00
C GLY A 139 9.57 -10.98 6.40
N LEU A 140 8.39 -10.92 5.78
CA LEU A 140 7.92 -9.72 5.08
C LEU A 140 7.26 -8.72 6.03
N CYS A 141 7.68 -7.46 5.90
CA CYS A 141 6.94 -6.29 6.37
C CYS A 141 6.29 -5.65 5.14
N PRO A 142 5.07 -6.08 4.74
CA PRO A 142 4.58 -5.81 3.41
C PRO A 142 4.20 -4.34 3.23
N ARG A 143 4.75 -3.73 2.20
CA ARG A 143 4.44 -2.41 1.65
C ARG A 143 3.18 -2.45 0.82
N GLN A 144 2.61 -1.26 0.63
CA GLN A 144 1.37 -1.09 -0.12
C GLN A 144 1.46 -1.64 -1.55
N GLN A 145 2.59 -1.48 -2.23
CA GLN A 145 2.77 -2.01 -3.58
C GLN A 145 2.72 -3.55 -3.61
N THR A 146 3.42 -4.21 -2.68
CA THR A 146 3.41 -5.67 -2.52
C THR A 146 2.01 -6.20 -2.25
N LEU A 147 1.28 -5.56 -1.33
CA LEU A 147 -0.09 -5.93 -0.99
C LEU A 147 -1.04 -5.74 -2.19
N ARG A 148 -0.94 -4.60 -2.90
CA ARG A 148 -1.74 -4.38 -4.11
C ARG A 148 -1.44 -5.40 -5.20
N ALA A 149 -0.18 -5.77 -5.40
CA ALA A 149 0.20 -6.83 -6.34
C ALA A 149 -0.45 -8.17 -5.95
N LEU A 150 -0.31 -8.59 -4.69
CA LEU A 150 -0.95 -9.80 -4.17
C LEU A 150 -2.47 -9.80 -4.34
N ALA A 151 -3.15 -8.70 -4.00
CA ALA A 151 -4.60 -8.59 -4.18
C ALA A 151 -5.00 -8.66 -5.66
N SER A 152 -4.25 -8.03 -6.56
CA SER A 152 -4.55 -8.06 -8.00
C SER A 152 -4.51 -9.48 -8.57
N LEU A 153 -3.65 -10.36 -8.03
CA LEU A 153 -3.55 -11.76 -8.43
C LEU A 153 -4.80 -12.58 -8.06
N LEU A 154 -5.55 -12.19 -7.02
CA LEU A 154 -6.79 -12.88 -6.64
C LEU A 154 -7.89 -12.78 -7.70
N SER A 155 -7.80 -11.79 -8.60
CA SER A 155 -8.72 -11.61 -9.72
C SER A 155 -8.08 -11.96 -11.06
N HIS A 156 -6.95 -12.68 -11.05
CA HIS A 156 -6.27 -13.08 -12.28
C HIS A 156 -7.09 -14.13 -13.05
N GLN A 157 -6.98 -14.13 -14.38
CA GLN A 157 -7.71 -15.08 -15.24
C GLN A 157 -7.18 -16.52 -15.11
N ASP A 158 -5.95 -16.67 -14.66
CA ASP A 158 -5.32 -17.95 -14.40
C ASP A 158 -5.73 -18.46 -13.00
N PRO A 159 -6.53 -19.54 -12.91
CA PRO A 159 -7.04 -20.04 -11.64
C PRO A 159 -5.90 -20.52 -10.73
N GLN A 160 -4.83 -21.09 -11.28
CA GLN A 160 -3.70 -21.57 -10.47
C GLN A 160 -3.02 -20.41 -9.75
N LEU A 161 -2.83 -19.29 -10.45
CA LEU A 161 -2.22 -18.10 -9.88
C LEU A 161 -3.11 -17.45 -8.82
N SER A 162 -4.42 -17.38 -9.08
CA SER A 162 -5.39 -16.85 -8.11
C SER A 162 -5.45 -17.69 -6.82
N GLU A 163 -5.41 -19.02 -6.95
CA GLU A 163 -5.43 -19.95 -5.82
C GLU A 163 -4.13 -19.88 -5.02
N ALA A 164 -2.98 -19.80 -5.70
CA ALA A 164 -1.69 -19.61 -5.05
C ALA A 164 -1.63 -18.28 -4.27
N ALA A 165 -2.12 -17.19 -4.84
CA ALA A 165 -2.18 -15.89 -4.16
C ALA A 165 -3.13 -15.93 -2.95
N ALA A 166 -4.29 -16.58 -3.08
CA ALA A 166 -5.23 -16.78 -1.98
C ALA A 166 -4.60 -17.61 -0.84
N ALA A 167 -3.92 -18.71 -1.18
CA ALA A 167 -3.21 -19.56 -0.22
C ALA A 167 -2.07 -18.79 0.49
N TYR A 168 -1.35 -17.94 -0.25
CA TYR A 168 -0.30 -17.09 0.29
C TYR A 168 -0.84 -16.11 1.34
N ILE A 169 -1.87 -15.34 0.98
CA ILE A 169 -2.50 -14.36 1.89
C ILE A 169 -3.13 -15.07 3.10
N THR A 170 -3.81 -16.20 2.88
CA THR A 170 -4.42 -16.99 3.96
C THR A 170 -3.36 -17.50 4.93
N SER A 171 -2.23 -18.01 4.44
CA SER A 171 -1.11 -18.44 5.29
C SER A 171 -0.52 -17.27 6.07
N ALA A 172 -0.33 -16.13 5.40
CA ALA A 172 0.21 -14.92 5.98
C ALA A 172 -0.70 -14.27 7.03
N SER A 173 -2.00 -14.58 7.04
CA SER A 173 -2.95 -14.10 8.05
C SER A 173 -2.55 -14.50 9.49
N SER A 174 -1.84 -15.60 9.66
CA SER A 174 -1.35 -16.05 10.97
C SER A 174 -0.20 -15.21 11.53
N HIS A 175 0.47 -14.41 10.67
CA HIS A 175 1.60 -13.56 11.03
C HIS A 175 1.13 -12.13 11.33
N THR A 176 1.06 -11.76 12.61
CA THR A 176 0.47 -10.49 13.07
C THR A 176 1.01 -9.24 12.36
N PRO A 177 2.33 -9.05 12.17
CA PRO A 177 2.85 -7.86 11.48
C PRO A 177 2.36 -7.75 10.02
N PHE A 178 2.36 -8.87 9.30
CA PHE A 178 1.86 -8.93 7.93
C PHE A 178 0.36 -8.63 7.91
N ARG A 179 -0.42 -9.34 8.73
CA ARG A 179 -1.88 -9.22 8.76
C ARG A 179 -2.33 -7.80 9.10
N SER A 180 -1.72 -7.16 10.10
CA SER A 180 -2.07 -5.79 10.48
C SER A 180 -1.94 -4.82 9.30
N LYS A 181 -0.79 -4.82 8.63
CA LYS A 181 -0.54 -3.96 7.46
C LYS A 181 -1.46 -4.29 6.29
N ALA A 182 -1.73 -5.59 6.07
CA ALA A 182 -2.62 -6.05 5.01
C ALA A 182 -4.07 -5.61 5.21
N VAL A 183 -4.61 -5.76 6.43
CA VAL A 183 -5.96 -5.31 6.78
C VAL A 183 -6.10 -3.80 6.59
N ASP A 184 -5.15 -3.01 7.08
CA ASP A 184 -5.15 -1.55 6.92
C ASP A 184 -5.16 -1.15 5.44
N CYS A 185 -4.24 -1.74 4.66
CA CYS A 185 -4.11 -1.47 3.23
C CYS A 185 -5.37 -1.83 2.44
N TYR A 186 -5.90 -3.04 2.61
CA TYR A 186 -7.06 -3.48 1.85
C TYR A 186 -8.34 -2.78 2.28
N THR A 187 -8.48 -2.43 3.57
CA THR A 187 -9.59 -1.60 4.05
C THR A 187 -9.55 -0.22 3.42
N GLN A 188 -8.38 0.39 3.32
CA GLN A 188 -8.20 1.67 2.63
C GLN A 188 -8.56 1.57 1.14
N ALA A 189 -8.15 0.49 0.48
CA ALA A 189 -8.42 0.24 -0.94
C ALA A 189 -9.92 0.11 -1.27
N LEU A 190 -10.79 -0.20 -0.30
CA LEU A 190 -12.25 -0.18 -0.50
C LEU A 190 -12.80 1.22 -0.80
N TRP A 191 -12.11 2.27 -0.35
CA TRP A 191 -12.49 3.67 -0.55
C TRP A 191 -11.80 4.30 -1.77
N GLU A 192 -10.86 3.59 -2.39
CA GLU A 192 -10.19 4.06 -3.61
C GLU A 192 -11.13 3.96 -4.83
N SER A 193 -10.91 4.84 -5.81
CA SER A 193 -11.65 4.77 -7.06
C SER A 193 -11.19 3.57 -7.88
N GLY A 194 -12.12 2.70 -8.25
CA GLY A 194 -11.86 1.60 -9.18
C GLY A 194 -12.49 0.30 -8.71
N VAL A 195 -13.51 -0.14 -9.43
CA VAL A 195 -14.26 -1.37 -9.13
C VAL A 195 -13.33 -2.57 -8.99
N GLN A 196 -12.32 -2.67 -9.86
CA GLN A 196 -11.36 -3.78 -9.81
C GLN A 196 -10.50 -3.76 -8.54
N THR A 197 -10.01 -2.57 -8.14
CA THR A 197 -9.27 -2.40 -6.88
C THR A 197 -10.13 -2.80 -5.69
N GLN A 198 -11.37 -2.30 -5.62
CA GLN A 198 -12.30 -2.61 -4.54
C GLN A 198 -12.63 -4.11 -4.47
N ARG A 199 -12.83 -4.76 -5.62
CA ARG A 199 -13.06 -6.22 -5.68
C ARG A 199 -11.85 -7.03 -5.21
N SER A 200 -10.65 -6.66 -5.69
CA SER A 200 -9.43 -7.33 -5.26
C SER A 200 -9.18 -7.16 -3.76
N ALA A 201 -9.49 -5.99 -3.20
CA ALA A 201 -9.42 -5.72 -1.78
C ALA A 201 -10.44 -6.53 -0.98
N CYS A 202 -11.70 -6.62 -1.43
CA CYS A 202 -12.71 -7.49 -0.84
C CYS A 202 -12.25 -8.96 -0.80
N ALA A 203 -11.75 -9.48 -1.93
CA ALA A 203 -11.23 -10.85 -2.01
C ALA A 203 -10.04 -11.06 -1.04
N ALA A 204 -9.13 -10.10 -0.94
CA ALA A 204 -8.00 -10.19 -0.02
C ALA A 204 -8.44 -10.14 1.46
N LEU A 205 -9.40 -9.28 1.81
CA LEU A 205 -9.99 -9.23 3.15
C LEU A 205 -10.71 -10.53 3.52
N SER A 206 -11.37 -11.17 2.55
CA SER A 206 -11.95 -12.50 2.70
C SER A 206 -10.87 -13.55 3.04
N CYS A 207 -9.74 -13.57 2.32
CA CYS A 207 -8.62 -14.47 2.64
C CYS A 207 -8.04 -14.24 4.05
N LEU A 208 -8.05 -12.98 4.52
CA LEU A 208 -7.57 -12.60 5.86
C LEU A 208 -8.60 -12.82 6.98
N GLN A 209 -9.86 -13.12 6.66
CA GLN A 209 -11.00 -13.09 7.59
C GLN A 209 -11.03 -11.80 8.43
N ALA A 210 -10.90 -10.66 7.74
CA ALA A 210 -10.72 -9.35 8.35
C ALA A 210 -12.03 -8.73 8.89
N VAL A 211 -12.54 -9.28 10.00
CA VAL A 211 -13.74 -8.78 10.68
C VAL A 211 -13.63 -7.30 11.11
N GLU A 212 -12.41 -6.75 11.25
CA GLU A 212 -12.23 -5.34 11.60
C GLU A 212 -12.70 -4.40 10.47
N SER A 213 -12.69 -4.90 9.23
CA SER A 213 -13.08 -4.17 8.02
C SER A 213 -14.59 -4.25 7.75
N LEU A 214 -15.37 -4.89 8.63
CA LEU A 214 -16.79 -5.18 8.43
C LEU A 214 -17.59 -3.95 7.96
N ARG A 215 -17.47 -2.81 8.64
CA ARG A 215 -18.19 -1.58 8.29
C ARG A 215 -17.83 -1.06 6.90
N ALA A 216 -16.56 -1.18 6.51
CA ALA A 216 -16.11 -0.74 5.19
C ALA A 216 -16.69 -1.63 4.10
N VAL A 217 -16.69 -2.95 4.28
CA VAL A 217 -17.29 -3.90 3.32
C VAL A 217 -18.81 -3.73 3.22
N VAL A 218 -19.52 -3.55 4.35
CA VAL A 218 -20.96 -3.27 4.41
C VAL A 218 -21.34 -2.06 3.55
N SER A 219 -20.51 -1.01 3.52
CA SER A 219 -20.79 0.18 2.71
C SER A 219 -20.81 -0.08 1.20
N LEU A 220 -20.12 -1.13 0.73
CA LEU A 220 -20.08 -1.53 -0.68
C LEU A 220 -21.29 -2.39 -1.08
N CYS A 221 -22.08 -2.89 -0.13
CA CYS A 221 -23.30 -3.65 -0.41
C CYS A 221 -24.42 -2.79 -1.03
N ASP A 222 -24.34 -1.46 -0.91
CA ASP A 222 -25.24 -0.51 -1.59
C ASP A 222 -24.63 0.06 -2.90
N SER A 223 -23.53 -0.50 -3.38
CA SER A 223 -22.92 -0.09 -4.65
C SER A 223 -23.88 -0.25 -5.83
N ALA A 224 -23.83 0.70 -6.76
CA ALA A 224 -24.54 0.63 -8.03
C ALA A 224 -23.92 -0.39 -9.01
N ASP A 225 -22.66 -0.80 -8.77
CA ASP A 225 -22.01 -1.86 -9.51
C ASP A 225 -22.44 -3.22 -8.96
N GLU A 226 -23.17 -3.97 -9.78
CA GLU A 226 -23.79 -5.23 -9.38
C GLU A 226 -22.76 -6.29 -8.99
N GLU A 227 -21.61 -6.34 -9.68
CA GLU A 227 -20.56 -7.33 -9.44
C GLU A 227 -19.78 -7.00 -8.16
N LEU A 228 -19.44 -5.72 -7.94
CA LEU A 228 -18.81 -5.27 -6.70
C LEU A 228 -19.70 -5.53 -5.49
N ARG A 229 -20.99 -5.23 -5.60
CA ARG A 229 -21.96 -5.51 -4.54
C ARG A 229 -22.03 -7.00 -4.23
N HIS A 230 -22.02 -7.87 -5.27
CA HIS A 230 -22.00 -9.31 -5.07
C HIS A 230 -20.74 -9.78 -4.32
N VAL A 231 -19.56 -9.33 -4.77
CA VAL A 231 -18.28 -9.65 -4.11
C VAL A 231 -18.23 -9.14 -2.66
N ALA A 232 -18.78 -7.95 -2.39
CA ALA A 232 -18.87 -7.42 -1.03
C ALA A 232 -19.75 -8.30 -0.13
N ILE A 233 -20.89 -8.76 -0.64
CA ILE A 233 -21.78 -9.68 0.10
C ILE A 233 -21.08 -11.02 0.38
N GLU A 234 -20.45 -11.63 -0.64
CA GLU A 234 -19.68 -12.87 -0.44
C GLU A 234 -18.58 -12.70 0.60
N THR A 235 -17.86 -11.57 0.55
CA THR A 235 -16.83 -11.21 1.53
C THR A 235 -17.40 -11.13 2.94
N LEU A 236 -18.54 -10.46 3.14
CA LEU A 236 -19.21 -10.42 4.45
C LEU A 236 -19.53 -11.84 4.96
N LEU A 237 -20.03 -12.72 4.10
CA LEU A 237 -20.37 -14.08 4.52
C LEU A 237 -19.14 -14.89 4.96
N THR A 238 -17.95 -14.56 4.45
CA THR A 238 -16.70 -15.19 4.90
C THR A 238 -16.25 -14.75 6.30
N PHE A 239 -16.77 -13.63 6.81
CA PHE A 239 -16.54 -13.15 8.19
C PHE A 239 -17.37 -13.92 9.23
N GLY A 240 -18.12 -14.94 8.82
CA GLY A 240 -18.89 -15.80 9.71
C GLY A 240 -20.16 -15.13 10.25
N GLU A 241 -20.45 -15.34 11.52
CA GLU A 241 -21.70 -14.86 12.13
C GLU A 241 -21.79 -13.33 12.15
N GLU A 242 -20.70 -12.64 12.46
CA GLU A 242 -20.66 -11.16 12.48
C GLU A 242 -21.01 -10.56 11.12
N GLY A 243 -20.46 -11.13 10.05
CA GLY A 243 -20.73 -10.69 8.68
C GLY A 243 -22.15 -10.96 8.22
N ARG A 244 -22.70 -12.15 8.55
CA ARG A 244 -24.11 -12.47 8.27
C ARG A 244 -25.06 -11.51 8.97
N LEU A 245 -24.84 -11.26 10.27
CA LEU A 245 -25.66 -10.33 11.05
C LEU A 245 -25.59 -8.90 10.51
N ALA A 246 -24.41 -8.45 10.09
CA ALA A 246 -24.24 -7.12 9.51
C ALA A 246 -25.02 -6.97 8.18
N TYR A 247 -25.02 -8.01 7.35
CA TYR A 247 -25.79 -8.02 6.11
C TYR A 247 -27.31 -8.05 6.36
N GLU A 248 -27.80 -8.85 7.30
CA GLU A 248 -29.23 -8.89 7.66
C GLU A 248 -29.74 -7.54 8.18
N GLN A 249 -28.91 -6.80 8.92
CA GLN A 249 -29.25 -5.46 9.41
C GLN A 249 -29.39 -4.43 8.28
N LEU A 250 -28.63 -4.57 7.18
CA LEU A 250 -28.79 -3.72 6.00
C LEU A 250 -30.18 -3.87 5.37
N ASP A 251 -30.68 -5.09 5.26
CA ASP A 251 -32.01 -5.38 4.67
C ASP A 251 -33.16 -4.94 5.59
N THR A 252 -32.91 -4.87 6.89
CA THR A 252 -33.90 -4.49 7.91
C THR A 252 -34.03 -2.96 8.08
N MET A 253 -33.06 -2.17 7.63
CA MET A 253 -33.14 -0.71 7.63
C MET A 253 -34.05 -0.25 6.48
N PRO A 254 -35.16 0.46 6.75
CA PRO A 254 -35.95 1.06 5.68
C PRO A 254 -35.05 2.01 4.89
N ARG A 255 -35.01 1.89 3.56
CA ARG A 255 -34.38 2.84 2.63
C ARG A 255 -35.13 4.18 2.60
N GLU A 256 -35.35 4.79 3.77
CA GLU A 256 -36.09 6.02 3.90
C GLU A 256 -35.15 7.23 3.77
N MET A 257 -35.47 8.04 2.75
CA MET A 257 -35.07 9.43 2.54
C MET A 257 -33.69 9.73 1.94
N VAL A 258 -33.57 9.61 0.61
CA VAL A 258 -33.04 10.71 -0.24
C VAL A 258 -33.87 10.85 -1.54
N ARG A 259 -35.09 11.36 -1.40
CA ARG A 259 -35.78 12.16 -2.45
C ARG A 259 -36.45 13.36 -1.79
N LEU A 260 -35.66 14.15 -1.07
CA LEU A 260 -36.07 15.47 -0.61
C LEU A 260 -35.30 16.51 -1.41
N GLY A 261 -36.01 17.24 -2.28
CA GLY A 261 -35.54 18.56 -2.67
C GLY A 261 -35.58 19.00 -4.14
N THR A 262 -36.45 18.46 -5.01
CA THR A 262 -36.78 19.16 -6.28
C THR A 262 -38.28 19.27 -6.50
N ARG A 263 -38.99 19.84 -5.52
CA ARG A 263 -40.24 20.56 -5.78
C ARG A 263 -40.01 22.05 -5.48
N ARG A 264 -39.33 22.74 -6.40
CA ARG A 264 -39.38 24.20 -6.44
C ARG A 264 -40.61 24.58 -7.25
N GLY A 265 -41.63 25.09 -6.55
CA GLY A 265 -42.90 25.47 -7.14
C GLY A 265 -42.75 26.63 -8.14
N ASN A 266 -43.46 26.52 -9.26
CA ASN A 266 -43.78 27.65 -10.10
C ASN A 266 -44.81 28.52 -9.36
N ALA A 267 -44.36 29.62 -8.77
CA ALA A 267 -45.25 30.72 -8.42
C ALA A 267 -45.26 31.70 -9.61
N VAL A 268 -46.32 31.65 -10.39
CA VAL A 268 -46.68 32.69 -11.36
C VAL A 268 -47.29 33.83 -10.56
N THR A 269 -46.58 34.95 -10.45
CA THR A 269 -47.11 36.19 -9.89
C THR A 269 -47.79 36.96 -11.02
N THR A 270 -49.11 36.91 -11.09
CA THR A 270 -49.91 37.92 -11.78
C THR A 270 -50.39 38.93 -10.75
N ALA A 271 -50.10 40.21 -10.98
CA ALA A 271 -50.80 41.31 -10.34
C ALA A 271 -50.95 42.45 -11.34
N PHE A 272 -52.19 42.96 -11.38
CA PHE A 272 -52.70 44.06 -12.18
C PHE A 272 -52.18 45.41 -11.71
#